data_AF-A0A1G0L0E2-F1
#
_entry.id   AF-A0A1G0L0E2-F1
#
_cell.length_a   1.000
_cell.length_b   1.000
_cell.length_c   1.000
_cell.angle_alpha   90.00
_cell.angle_beta   90.00
_cell.angle_gamma   90.00
#
_symmetry.space_group_name_H-M   'P 1'
#
loop_
_entity.id
_entity.type
_entity.pdbx_description
1 polymer ?
#
loop_
_entity_poly.entity_id
_entity_poly.type
_entity_poly.pdbx_seq_one_letter_code
_entity_poly.pdbx_strand_id
1 'polypeptide(L)'
;MDNLCHTLVGAALGEAGLKRTTPLAMATLLIGANLADVDAASYAWGPVTALSFRRGWTHGVLAMAVAPIVLTGAVLAWDRLVRRRRNPAAQPALPRWLLVLAALAVWTHPLLDFLNTYGVRWLTPFSDRWHYGDTLFILDPWVWLMLGAGVWLTRRRARHGRPGAPGPARVGLAASVVYVALMGAGTLAGRGMAAATLPSAAPFMVEPVPVLPFMRRVVADLGDRYERSTVLLFPRPGVTPAMEVVDKGRALPEALTAAQSPDGRAFLRWARFPVFRVERHGPLAVVTIGDERYPDQDWASVSIRVAQPVSLHLPTRAEHP
;
A
#
# COMPACT_ATOMS: atom_id res chain seq x y z
N MET A 1 0.89 2.91 -3.03
CA MET A 1 0.23 3.86 -3.93
C MET A 1 -0.79 3.14 -4.77
N ASP A 2 -1.71 3.87 -5.37
CA ASP A 2 -2.67 3.34 -6.32
C ASP A 2 -2.14 3.36 -7.77
N ASN A 3 -2.80 2.63 -8.66
CA ASN A 3 -2.37 2.45 -10.05
C ASN A 3 -2.35 3.77 -10.84
N LEU A 4 -3.15 4.78 -10.47
CA LEU A 4 -3.08 6.10 -11.11
C LEU A 4 -1.74 6.76 -10.80
N CYS A 5 -1.32 6.76 -9.53
CA CYS A 5 -0.01 7.29 -9.12
C CYS A 5 1.13 6.61 -9.89
N HIS A 6 1.14 5.28 -9.93
CA HIS A 6 2.17 4.51 -10.62
C HIS A 6 2.21 4.79 -12.13
N THR A 7 1.04 4.90 -12.77
CA THR A 7 0.92 5.30 -14.17
C THR A 7 1.44 6.72 -14.40
N LEU A 8 1.15 7.66 -13.49
CA LEU A 8 1.66 9.03 -13.55
C LEU A 8 3.19 9.08 -13.39
N VAL A 9 3.79 8.25 -12.54
CA VAL A 9 5.25 8.12 -12.41
C VAL A 9 5.85 7.63 -13.73
N GLY A 10 5.34 6.54 -14.30
CA GLY A 10 5.80 6.02 -15.59
C GLY A 10 5.65 7.05 -16.73
N ALA A 11 4.53 7.75 -16.78
CA ALA A 11 4.27 8.82 -17.74
C ALA A 11 5.24 10.00 -17.54
N ALA A 12 5.45 10.45 -16.30
CA ALA A 12 6.32 11.56 -15.97
C ALA A 12 7.79 11.26 -16.31
N LEU A 13 8.27 10.05 -16.00
CA LEU A 13 9.58 9.56 -16.42
C LEU A 13 9.74 9.57 -17.95
N GLY A 14 8.72 9.10 -18.67
CA GLY A 14 8.70 9.12 -20.12
C GLY A 14 8.75 10.56 -20.67
N GLU A 15 7.88 11.44 -20.18
CA GLU A 15 7.84 12.86 -20.56
C GLU A 15 9.09 13.64 -20.15
N ALA A 16 9.79 13.24 -19.09
CA ALA A 16 11.05 13.83 -18.63
C ALA A 16 12.23 13.60 -19.60
N GLY A 17 12.04 12.75 -20.61
CA GLY A 17 12.98 12.51 -21.71
C GLY A 17 13.24 11.03 -21.99
N LEU A 18 12.92 10.14 -21.04
CA LEU A 18 13.24 8.72 -21.18
C LEU A 18 12.52 8.05 -22.34
N LYS A 19 11.36 8.57 -22.77
CA LYS A 19 10.63 8.07 -23.94
C LYS A 19 11.39 8.20 -25.26
N ARG A 20 12.47 9.00 -25.31
CA ARG A 20 13.29 9.25 -26.51
C ARG A 20 14.47 8.30 -26.65
N THR A 21 14.75 7.46 -25.65
CA THR A 21 15.93 6.58 -25.63
C THR A 21 15.84 5.40 -26.60
N THR A 22 14.62 4.88 -26.81
CA THR A 22 14.37 3.76 -27.72
C THR A 22 12.89 3.71 -28.11
N PRO A 23 12.53 3.14 -29.28
CA PRO A 23 11.15 2.81 -29.56
C PRO A 23 10.51 1.95 -28.47
N LEU A 24 9.20 2.11 -28.23
CA LEU A 24 8.44 1.43 -27.18
C LEU A 24 8.83 1.82 -25.72
N ALA A 25 9.71 2.81 -25.53
CA ALA A 25 10.10 3.27 -24.19
C ALA A 25 8.92 3.72 -23.31
N MET A 26 8.02 4.55 -23.84
CA MET A 26 6.83 5.00 -23.08
C MET A 26 5.93 3.81 -22.70
N ALA A 27 5.65 2.89 -23.62
CA ALA A 27 4.84 1.72 -23.33
C ALA A 27 5.48 0.85 -22.25
N THR A 28 6.80 0.65 -22.32
CA THR A 28 7.58 -0.10 -21.33
C THR A 28 7.47 0.55 -19.93
N LEU A 29 7.59 1.88 -19.85
CA LEU A 29 7.44 2.61 -18.58
C LEU A 29 6.02 2.48 -18.00
N LEU A 30 4.98 2.63 -18.82
CA LEU A 30 3.59 2.57 -18.35
C LEU A 30 3.18 1.15 -17.91
N ILE A 31 3.56 0.13 -18.67
CA ILE A 31 3.29 -1.27 -18.34
C ILE A 31 4.11 -1.67 -17.12
N GLY A 32 5.42 -1.41 -17.12
CA GLY A 32 6.32 -1.76 -16.03
C GLY A 32 5.92 -1.12 -14.71
N ALA A 33 5.45 0.12 -14.74
CA ALA A 33 5.00 0.82 -13.55
C ALA A 33 3.76 0.19 -12.90
N ASN A 34 3.00 -0.66 -13.58
CA ASN A 34 1.83 -1.35 -13.00
C ASN A 34 2.02 -2.87 -12.91
N LEU A 35 3.16 -3.40 -13.35
CA LEU A 35 3.36 -4.84 -13.51
C LEU A 35 3.30 -5.60 -12.17
N ALA A 36 3.73 -4.97 -11.07
CA ALA A 36 3.67 -5.56 -9.74
C ALA A 36 2.22 -5.81 -9.26
N ASP A 37 1.26 -4.99 -9.69
CA ASP A 37 -0.15 -5.11 -9.31
C ASP A 37 -0.94 -6.13 -10.15
N VAL A 38 -0.26 -6.97 -10.94
CA VAL A 38 -0.91 -8.14 -11.58
C VAL A 38 -1.51 -9.10 -10.53
N ASP A 39 -1.02 -9.05 -9.29
CA ASP A 39 -1.59 -9.75 -8.15
C ASP A 39 -3.00 -9.26 -7.76
N ALA A 40 -3.51 -8.15 -8.31
CA ALA A 40 -4.90 -7.75 -8.19
C ALA A 40 -5.86 -8.81 -8.76
N ALA A 41 -5.40 -9.66 -9.69
CA ALA A 41 -6.16 -10.83 -10.14
C ALA A 41 -6.54 -11.77 -8.98
N SER A 42 -5.81 -11.73 -7.85
CA SER A 42 -6.12 -12.51 -6.64
C SER A 42 -7.54 -12.29 -6.10
N TYR A 43 -8.18 -11.14 -6.41
CA TYR A 43 -9.58 -10.89 -6.06
C TYR A 43 -10.57 -11.89 -6.68
N ALA A 44 -10.20 -12.54 -7.78
CA ALA A 44 -11.01 -13.61 -8.38
C ALA A 44 -11.18 -14.83 -7.45
N TRP A 45 -10.29 -15.01 -6.46
CA TRP A 45 -10.34 -16.08 -5.46
C TRP A 45 -10.85 -15.59 -4.09
N GLY A 46 -11.49 -14.42 -4.05
CA GLY A 46 -12.12 -13.85 -2.85
C GLY A 46 -11.31 -12.72 -2.20
N PRO A 47 -12.00 -11.76 -1.54
CA PRO A 47 -11.38 -10.55 -1.00
C PRO A 47 -10.36 -10.83 0.11
N VAL A 48 -10.66 -11.79 1.00
CA VAL A 48 -9.75 -12.17 2.10
C VAL A 48 -8.48 -12.84 1.57
N THR A 49 -8.63 -13.72 0.59
CA THR A 49 -7.50 -14.33 -0.14
C THR A 49 -6.62 -13.25 -0.75
N ALA A 50 -7.24 -12.29 -1.44
CA ALA A 50 -6.53 -11.17 -2.06
C ALA A 50 -5.73 -10.36 -1.03
N LEU A 51 -6.33 -9.95 0.09
CA LEU A 51 -5.61 -9.22 1.15
C LEU A 51 -4.38 -9.99 1.64
N SER A 52 -4.47 -11.31 1.76
CA SER A 52 -3.35 -12.14 2.23
C SER A 52 -2.26 -12.38 1.16
N PHE A 53 -2.60 -12.30 -0.13
CA PHE A 53 -1.69 -12.58 -1.24
C PHE A 53 -1.01 -11.33 -1.81
N ARG A 54 -1.71 -10.20 -1.80
CA ARG A 54 -1.27 -8.94 -2.40
C ARG A 54 0.06 -8.45 -1.80
N ARG A 55 0.84 -7.74 -2.61
CA ARG A 55 2.09 -7.06 -2.21
C ARG A 55 3.15 -7.98 -1.60
N GLY A 56 3.14 -9.25 -1.98
CA GLY A 56 4.17 -10.23 -1.66
C GLY A 56 4.90 -10.67 -2.92
N TRP A 57 4.42 -11.74 -3.54
CA TRP A 57 5.09 -12.41 -4.65
C TRP A 57 5.49 -11.50 -5.82
N THR A 58 4.64 -10.53 -6.17
CA THR A 58 4.86 -9.64 -7.32
C THR A 58 5.58 -8.35 -6.97
N HIS A 59 5.76 -8.05 -5.68
CA HIS A 59 6.45 -6.85 -5.18
C HIS A 59 7.79 -7.17 -4.51
N GLY A 60 8.06 -8.45 -4.21
CA GLY A 60 9.28 -8.91 -3.56
C GLY A 60 10.54 -8.81 -4.43
N VAL A 61 11.70 -8.99 -3.80
CA VAL A 61 13.02 -8.83 -4.45
C VAL A 61 13.22 -9.73 -5.67
N LEU A 62 12.65 -10.94 -5.65
CA LEU A 62 12.69 -11.86 -6.80
C LEU A 62 11.88 -11.31 -7.98
N ALA A 63 10.67 -10.80 -7.73
CA ALA A 63 9.87 -10.16 -8.79
C ALA A 63 10.54 -8.89 -9.31
N MET A 64 11.14 -8.07 -8.45
CA MET A 64 11.90 -6.89 -8.87
C MET A 64 13.11 -7.24 -9.75
N ALA A 65 13.72 -8.42 -9.59
CA ALA A 65 14.81 -8.89 -10.43
C ALA A 65 14.31 -9.51 -11.74
N VAL A 66 13.26 -10.33 -11.70
CA VAL A 66 12.79 -11.13 -12.84
C VAL A 66 11.84 -10.34 -13.75
N ALA A 67 10.91 -9.57 -13.19
CA ALA A 67 9.88 -8.87 -13.96
C ALA A 67 10.43 -7.89 -15.01
N PRO A 68 11.52 -7.13 -14.77
CA PRO A 68 12.14 -6.30 -15.80
C PRO A 68 12.63 -7.10 -17.02
N ILE A 69 13.20 -8.28 -16.78
CA ILE A 69 13.71 -9.18 -17.83
C ILE A 69 12.54 -9.73 -18.64
N VAL A 70 11.50 -10.21 -17.96
CA VAL A 70 10.28 -10.74 -18.60
C VAL A 70 9.61 -9.65 -19.44
N LEU A 71 9.41 -8.46 -18.89
CA LEU A 71 8.82 -7.32 -19.61
C LEU A 71 9.67 -6.95 -20.84
N THR A 72 10.99 -6.89 -20.68
CA THR A 72 11.91 -6.61 -21.80
C THR A 72 11.77 -7.65 -22.91
N GLY A 73 11.75 -8.94 -22.54
CA GLY A 73 11.55 -10.04 -23.48
C GLY A 73 10.22 -9.94 -24.21
N ALA A 74 9.13 -9.66 -23.50
CA ALA A 74 7.79 -9.49 -24.06
C ALA A 74 7.72 -8.30 -25.03
N VAL A 75 8.29 -7.15 -24.68
CA VAL A 75 8.33 -5.96 -25.54
C VAL A 75 9.19 -6.21 -26.78
N LEU A 76 10.33 -6.91 -26.66
CA LEU A 76 11.17 -7.29 -27.80
C LEU A 76 10.48 -8.30 -28.72
N ALA A 77 9.77 -9.28 -28.16
CA ALA A 77 8.98 -10.23 -28.92
C ALA A 77 7.87 -9.51 -29.69
N TRP A 78 7.14 -8.60 -29.04
CA TRP A 78 6.16 -7.75 -29.70
C TRP A 78 6.77 -6.88 -30.81
N ASP A 79 7.94 -6.27 -30.55
CA ASP A 79 8.66 -5.47 -31.53
C ASP A 79 8.96 -6.28 -32.80
N ARG A 80 9.54 -7.47 -32.63
CA ARG A 80 9.99 -8.34 -33.72
C ARG A 80 8.84 -9.03 -34.45
N LEU A 81 7.88 -9.57 -33.72
CA LEU A 81 6.84 -10.45 -34.25
C LEU A 81 5.61 -9.69 -34.72
N VAL A 82 5.37 -8.48 -34.22
CA VAL A 82 4.17 -7.69 -34.52
C VAL A 82 4.51 -6.33 -35.12
N ARG A 83 5.16 -5.45 -34.35
CA ARG A 83 5.37 -4.03 -34.75
C ARG A 83 6.15 -3.92 -36.05
N ARG A 84 7.29 -4.60 -36.15
CA ARG A 84 8.16 -4.53 -37.34
C ARG A 84 7.66 -5.37 -38.52
N ARG A 85 6.83 -6.39 -38.28
CA ARG A 85 6.13 -7.10 -39.38
C ARG A 85 5.05 -6.22 -40.01
N ARG A 86 4.32 -5.45 -39.20
CA ARG A 86 3.29 -4.51 -39.66
C ARG A 86 3.89 -3.24 -40.27
N ASN A 87 5.08 -2.82 -39.82
CA ASN A 87 5.80 -1.68 -40.37
C ASN A 87 7.29 -2.02 -40.52
N PRO A 88 7.72 -2.54 -41.68
CA PRO A 88 9.12 -2.91 -41.93
C PRO A 88 10.13 -1.77 -41.80
N ALA A 89 9.70 -0.51 -41.98
CA ALA A 89 10.56 0.67 -41.83
C ALA A 89 10.75 1.10 -40.36
N ALA A 90 10.05 0.46 -39.41
CA ALA A 90 10.14 0.82 -38.00
C ALA A 90 11.53 0.47 -37.42
N GLN A 91 12.17 1.47 -36.80
CA GLN A 91 13.45 1.25 -36.12
C GLN A 91 13.32 0.19 -35.00
N PRO A 92 14.29 -0.75 -34.89
CA PRO A 92 14.34 -1.74 -33.83
C PRO A 92 14.37 -1.11 -32.43
N ALA A 93 13.61 -1.68 -31.50
CA ALA A 93 13.79 -1.36 -30.09
C ALA A 93 15.15 -1.89 -29.59
N LEU A 94 15.81 -1.13 -28.71
CA LEU A 94 17.15 -1.42 -28.21
C LEU A 94 17.05 -2.19 -26.89
N PRO A 95 17.46 -3.47 -26.82
CA PRO A 95 17.30 -4.30 -25.63
C PRO A 95 17.85 -3.68 -24.35
N ARG A 96 19.04 -3.06 -24.43
CA ARG A 96 19.69 -2.41 -23.28
C ARG A 96 18.81 -1.32 -22.65
N TRP A 97 18.16 -0.50 -23.47
CA TRP A 97 17.34 0.61 -22.99
C TRP A 97 15.99 0.09 -22.49
N LEU A 98 15.40 -0.89 -23.15
CA LEU A 98 14.18 -1.53 -22.65
C LEU A 98 14.39 -2.14 -21.27
N LEU A 99 15.52 -2.83 -21.05
CA LEU A 99 15.86 -3.39 -19.74
C LEU A 99 16.00 -2.32 -18.67
N VAL A 100 16.74 -1.23 -18.94
CA VAL A 100 16.88 -0.12 -18.00
C VAL A 100 15.53 0.52 -17.67
N LEU A 101 14.68 0.77 -18.67
CA LEU A 101 13.37 1.38 -18.47
C LEU A 101 12.40 0.44 -17.74
N ALA A 102 12.42 -0.84 -18.07
CA ALA A 102 11.63 -1.86 -17.40
C ALA A 102 12.04 -1.98 -15.93
N ALA A 103 13.35 -2.01 -15.64
CA ALA A 103 13.88 -2.05 -14.29
C ALA A 103 13.47 -0.81 -13.50
N LEU A 104 13.67 0.38 -14.06
CA LEU A 104 13.27 1.63 -13.44
C LEU A 104 11.78 1.66 -13.10
N ALA A 105 10.91 1.32 -14.06
CA ALA A 105 9.47 1.36 -13.86
C ALA A 105 8.99 0.31 -12.84
N VAL A 106 9.47 -0.93 -12.96
CA VAL A 106 9.14 -2.01 -12.00
C VAL A 106 9.63 -1.64 -10.60
N TRP A 107 10.84 -1.11 -10.43
CA TRP A 107 11.37 -0.80 -9.10
C TRP A 107 10.66 0.37 -8.44
N THR A 108 10.26 1.40 -9.20
CA THR A 108 9.53 2.54 -8.62
C THR A 108 8.26 2.11 -7.90
N HIS A 109 7.60 1.04 -8.35
CA HIS A 109 6.32 0.62 -7.82
C HIS A 109 6.41 0.04 -6.38
N PRO A 110 7.11 -1.09 -6.10
CA PRO A 110 7.27 -1.58 -4.74
C PRO A 110 7.93 -0.58 -3.79
N LEU A 111 8.83 0.27 -4.29
CA LEU A 111 9.46 1.32 -3.48
C LEU A 111 8.44 2.36 -2.99
N LEU A 112 7.55 2.83 -3.87
CA LEU A 112 6.45 3.73 -3.48
C LEU A 112 5.38 3.02 -2.65
N ASP A 113 5.18 1.73 -2.87
CA ASP A 113 4.28 0.92 -2.05
C ASP A 113 4.84 0.67 -0.64
N PHE A 114 6.15 0.55 -0.49
CA PHE A 114 6.78 0.46 0.82
C PHE A 114 6.57 1.72 1.66
N LEU A 115 6.53 2.91 1.04
CA LEU A 115 6.36 4.18 1.75
C LEU A 115 4.99 4.36 2.40
N ASN A 116 4.01 3.48 2.14
CA ASN A 116 2.66 3.62 2.70
C ASN A 116 2.44 2.77 3.97
N THR A 117 1.24 2.91 4.55
CA THR A 117 0.77 2.21 5.77
C THR A 117 0.30 0.78 5.52
N TYR A 118 0.07 0.41 4.25
CA TYR A 118 -0.30 -0.93 3.84
C TYR A 118 0.93 -1.85 3.75
N GLY A 119 2.08 -1.30 3.33
CA GLY A 119 3.37 -1.98 3.30
C GLY A 119 3.54 -2.99 2.16
N VAL A 120 4.69 -3.66 2.17
CA VAL A 120 5.10 -4.71 1.22
C VAL A 120 5.84 -5.85 1.94
N ARG A 121 5.86 -7.04 1.34
CA ARG A 121 6.66 -8.17 1.81
C ARG A 121 7.85 -8.40 0.89
N TRP A 122 8.95 -7.71 1.19
CA TRP A 122 10.16 -7.73 0.36
C TRP A 122 10.73 -9.12 0.11
N LEU A 123 10.66 -10.00 1.11
CA LEU A 123 11.36 -11.28 1.14
C LEU A 123 10.46 -12.46 0.78
N THR A 124 9.24 -12.27 0.31
CA THR A 124 8.40 -13.37 -0.18
C THR A 124 9.11 -14.08 -1.35
N PRO A 125 9.24 -15.44 -1.34
CA PRO A 125 8.59 -16.41 -0.44
C PRO A 125 9.40 -16.88 0.78
N PHE A 126 10.59 -16.34 1.00
CA PHE A 126 11.45 -16.72 2.13
C PHE A 126 10.92 -16.21 3.48
N SER A 127 10.20 -15.09 3.47
CA SER A 127 9.53 -14.55 4.66
C SER A 127 8.25 -13.80 4.28
N ASP A 128 7.21 -13.98 5.10
CA ASP A 128 5.94 -13.25 5.00
C ASP A 128 5.92 -11.95 5.82
N ARG A 129 7.07 -11.50 6.32
CA ARG A 129 7.15 -10.28 7.13
C ARG A 129 6.78 -9.04 6.31
N TRP A 130 5.81 -8.29 6.81
CA TRP A 130 5.44 -6.98 6.27
C TRP A 130 6.42 -5.88 6.70
N HIS A 131 6.68 -4.96 5.78
CA HIS A 131 7.50 -3.78 6.00
C HIS A 131 6.71 -2.54 5.61
N TYR A 132 6.72 -1.53 6.48
CA TYR A 132 5.90 -0.33 6.36
C TYR A 132 6.76 0.91 6.51
N GLY A 133 6.61 1.85 5.58
CA GLY A 133 7.25 3.16 5.65
C GLY A 133 6.41 4.21 6.38
N ASP A 134 5.09 4.00 6.47
CA ASP A 134 4.14 4.88 7.17
C ASP A 134 4.27 6.37 6.79
N THR A 135 4.72 6.67 5.56
CA THR A 135 5.13 8.01 5.14
C THR A 135 4.10 8.66 4.23
N LEU A 136 3.54 7.91 3.30
CA LEU A 136 2.61 8.40 2.28
C LEU A 136 1.25 7.72 2.38
N PHE A 137 0.20 8.48 2.09
CA PHE A 137 -1.14 7.91 1.99
C PHE A 137 -1.27 7.15 0.66
N ILE A 138 -2.11 6.11 0.60
CA ILE A 138 -2.23 5.26 -0.59
C ILE A 138 -2.73 6.05 -1.80
N LEU A 139 -3.66 6.97 -1.58
CA LEU A 139 -4.25 7.87 -2.56
C LEU A 139 -3.75 9.29 -2.30
N ASP A 140 -2.50 9.59 -2.68
CA ASP A 140 -1.88 10.89 -2.38
C ASP A 140 -2.18 11.94 -3.46
N PRO A 141 -3.11 12.89 -3.23
CA PRO A 141 -3.49 13.86 -4.24
C PRO A 141 -2.36 14.84 -4.57
N TRP A 142 -1.43 15.08 -3.65
CA TRP A 142 -0.32 16.02 -3.88
C TRP A 142 0.68 15.43 -4.87
N VAL A 143 1.00 14.14 -4.73
CA VAL A 143 1.83 13.41 -5.70
C VAL A 143 1.13 13.39 -7.07
N TRP A 144 -0.16 13.09 -7.12
CA TRP A 144 -0.93 13.11 -8.37
C TRP A 144 -0.91 14.48 -9.05
N LEU A 145 -1.11 15.56 -8.29
CA LEU A 145 -1.11 16.93 -8.83
C LEU A 145 0.27 17.30 -9.40
N MET A 146 1.35 17.03 -8.68
CA MET A 146 2.71 17.36 -9.13
C MET A 146 3.09 16.61 -10.41
N LEU A 147 2.86 15.29 -10.44
CA LEU A 147 3.18 14.46 -11.60
C LEU A 147 2.23 14.73 -12.77
N GLY A 148 0.93 14.79 -12.51
CA GLY A 148 -0.12 15.05 -13.49
C GLY A 148 0.02 16.41 -14.16
N ALA A 149 0.24 17.48 -13.39
CA ALA A 149 0.49 18.81 -13.93
C ALA A 149 1.77 18.85 -14.77
N GLY A 150 2.85 18.21 -14.31
CA GLY A 150 4.11 18.12 -15.05
C GLY A 150 3.99 17.40 -16.40
N VAL A 151 3.27 16.27 -16.42
CA VAL A 151 2.94 15.52 -17.65
C VAL A 151 2.04 16.35 -18.58
N TRP A 152 0.96 16.92 -18.04
CA TRP A 152 0.01 17.70 -18.81
C TRP A 152 0.65 18.94 -19.46
N LEU A 153 1.42 19.72 -18.70
CA LEU A 153 2.12 20.91 -19.19
C LEU A 153 3.15 20.55 -20.28
N THR A 154 3.92 19.48 -20.09
CA THR A 154 4.88 19.01 -21.09
C THR A 154 4.18 18.65 -22.41
N ARG A 155 3.09 17.88 -22.34
CA ARG A 155 2.31 17.48 -23.52
C ARG A 155 1.58 18.65 -24.17
N ARG A 156 1.11 19.62 -23.39
CA ARG A 156 0.47 20.84 -23.91
C ARG A 156 1.47 21.71 -24.67
N ARG A 157 2.67 21.94 -24.13
CA ARG A 157 3.73 22.70 -24.81
C ARG A 157 4.13 22.06 -26.14
N ALA A 158 4.31 20.74 -26.16
CA ALA A 158 4.62 19.99 -27.37
C ALA A 158 3.54 20.14 -28.46
N ARG A 159 2.26 20.13 -28.08
CA ARG A 159 1.13 20.33 -29.02
C ARG A 159 1.09 21.74 -29.62
N HIS A 160 1.50 22.77 -28.88
CA HIS A 160 1.52 24.15 -29.36
C HIS A 160 2.81 24.54 -30.09
N GLY A 161 3.53 23.58 -30.69
CA GLY A 161 4.73 23.88 -31.47
C GLY A 161 5.88 24.48 -30.65
N ARG A 162 5.82 24.36 -29.31
CA ARG A 162 6.91 24.69 -28.40
C ARG A 162 7.50 23.39 -27.87
N PRO A 163 8.28 22.63 -28.66
CA PRO A 163 9.03 21.47 -28.19
C PRO A 163 10.17 21.93 -27.27
N GLY A 164 9.86 22.70 -26.23
CA GLY A 164 10.80 23.06 -25.20
C GLY A 164 11.31 21.82 -24.48
N ALA A 165 12.41 21.99 -23.77
CA ALA A 165 12.96 20.95 -22.90
C ALA A 165 11.85 20.33 -22.02
N PRO A 166 11.98 19.04 -21.63
CA PRO A 166 11.02 18.32 -20.77
C PRO A 166 10.93 18.86 -19.32
N GLY A 167 11.18 20.16 -19.15
CA GLY A 167 11.22 20.91 -17.90
C GLY A 167 9.99 20.68 -17.03
N PRO A 168 8.74 20.82 -17.50
CA PRO A 168 7.58 20.67 -16.62
C PRO A 168 7.46 19.26 -16.02
N ALA A 169 7.72 18.20 -16.79
CA ALA A 169 7.70 16.83 -16.26
C ALA A 169 8.85 16.59 -15.28
N ARG A 170 10.05 17.13 -15.55
CA ARG A 170 11.18 17.07 -14.61
C ARG A 170 10.91 17.82 -13.31
N VAL A 171 10.29 19.00 -13.40
CA VAL A 171 9.87 19.80 -12.23
C VAL A 171 8.81 19.05 -11.44
N GLY A 172 7.82 18.44 -12.10
CA GLY A 172 6.81 17.61 -11.42
C GLY A 172 7.42 16.41 -10.68
N LEU A 173 8.36 15.71 -11.32
CA LEU A 173 9.13 14.63 -10.67
C LEU A 173 9.94 15.15 -9.48
N ALA A 174 10.73 16.21 -9.67
CA ALA A 174 11.56 16.77 -8.60
C ALA A 174 10.71 17.26 -7.42
N ALA A 175 9.60 17.95 -7.69
CA ALA A 175 8.64 18.38 -6.68
C ALA A 175 8.06 17.18 -5.92
N SER A 176 7.68 16.10 -6.62
CA SER A 176 7.18 14.88 -5.96
C SER A 176 8.23 14.22 -5.06
N VAL A 177 9.50 14.18 -5.48
CA VAL A 177 10.60 13.64 -4.66
C VAL A 177 10.82 14.49 -3.41
N VAL A 178 10.84 15.83 -3.56
CA VAL A 178 10.97 16.76 -2.42
C VAL A 178 9.78 16.58 -1.46
N TYR A 179 8.56 16.51 -1.99
CA TYR A 179 7.35 16.26 -1.19
C TYR A 179 7.44 14.95 -0.40
N VAL A 180 7.84 13.85 -1.05
CA VAL A 180 8.01 12.56 -0.38
C VAL A 180 9.07 12.62 0.72
N ALA A 181 10.19 13.30 0.48
CA ALA A 181 11.22 13.50 1.50
C ALA A 181 10.71 14.31 2.69
N LEU A 182 9.94 15.39 2.45
CA LEU A 182 9.30 16.18 3.51
C LEU A 182 8.29 15.36 4.31
N MET A 183 7.49 14.52 3.64
CA MET A 183 6.56 13.60 4.30
C MET A 183 7.31 12.59 5.18
N GLY A 184 8.46 12.10 4.71
CA GLY A 184 9.34 11.21 5.48
C GLY A 184 9.91 11.88 6.72
N ALA A 185 10.44 13.11 6.57
CA ALA A 185 10.91 13.92 7.69
C ALA A 185 9.78 14.19 8.70
N GLY A 186 8.57 14.51 8.23
CA GLY A 186 7.40 14.68 9.09
C GLY A 186 7.02 13.42 9.85
N THR A 187 7.19 12.25 9.24
CA THR A 187 6.95 10.95 9.89
C THR A 187 7.98 10.68 10.99
N LEU A 188 9.25 10.96 10.74
CA LEU A 188 10.30 10.85 11.77
C LEU A 188 10.07 11.81 12.94
N ALA A 189 9.74 13.08 12.65
CA ALA A 189 9.39 14.06 13.67
C ALA A 189 8.15 13.64 14.48
N GLY A 190 7.10 13.18 13.80
CA GLY A 190 5.88 12.70 14.44
C GLY A 190 6.12 11.48 15.33
N ARG A 191 6.99 10.56 14.91
CA ARG A 191 7.42 9.43 15.75
C ARG A 191 8.13 9.89 17.02
N GLY A 192 9.03 10.87 16.91
CA GLY A 192 9.71 11.45 18.08
C GLY A 192 8.74 12.10 19.07
N MET A 193 7.77 12.86 18.56
CA MET A 193 6.74 13.51 19.39
C MET A 193 5.80 12.50 20.06
N ALA A 194 5.30 11.52 19.31
CA ALA A 194 4.42 10.49 19.86
C ALA A 194 5.13 9.60 20.90
N ALA A 195 6.40 9.24 20.66
CA ALA A 195 7.18 8.44 21.59
C ALA A 195 7.38 9.14 22.95
N ALA A 196 7.38 10.48 22.97
CA ALA A 196 7.51 11.25 24.21
C ALA A 196 6.24 11.24 25.08
N THR A 197 5.07 10.91 24.51
CA THR A 197 3.80 10.89 25.25
C THR A 197 3.29 9.48 25.56
N LEU A 198 3.83 8.45 24.90
CA LEU A 198 3.41 7.07 25.07
C LEU A 198 4.24 6.33 26.14
N PRO A 199 3.70 5.27 26.77
CA PRO A 199 4.47 4.41 27.66
C PRO A 199 5.72 3.86 26.96
N SER A 200 6.81 3.76 27.73
CA SER A 200 8.06 3.19 27.22
C SER A 200 7.84 1.78 26.66
N ALA A 201 8.39 1.50 25.48
CA ALA A 201 8.28 0.26 24.73
C ALA A 201 6.90 -0.10 24.12
N ALA A 202 5.86 0.75 24.24
CA ALA A 202 4.60 0.52 23.54
C ALA A 202 4.83 0.51 22.01
N PRO A 203 4.43 -0.55 21.27
CA PRO A 203 4.47 -0.53 19.82
C PRO A 203 3.48 0.49 19.27
N PHE A 204 3.87 1.28 18.27
CA PHE A 204 2.97 2.25 17.65
C PHE A 204 3.27 2.48 16.18
N MET A 205 2.27 3.02 15.49
CA MET A 205 2.36 3.51 14.12
C MET A 205 2.09 5.02 14.11
N VAL A 206 2.77 5.74 13.23
CA VAL A 206 2.50 7.15 12.92
C VAL A 206 2.26 7.24 11.44
N GLU A 207 1.01 7.43 11.04
CA GLU A 207 0.60 7.43 9.63
C GLU A 207 0.20 8.82 9.12
N PRO A 208 0.33 9.07 7.80
CA PRO A 208 -0.14 10.29 7.18
C PRO A 208 -1.67 10.34 7.16
N VAL A 209 -2.22 11.52 7.40
CA VAL A 209 -3.64 11.80 7.21
C VAL A 209 -3.86 12.23 5.74
N PRO A 210 -4.90 11.71 5.06
CA PRO A 210 -5.21 12.10 3.67
C PRO A 210 -5.33 13.62 3.56
N VAL A 211 -4.80 14.19 2.46
CA VAL A 211 -4.87 15.64 2.13
C VAL A 211 -4.09 16.56 3.07
N LEU A 212 -3.89 16.20 4.34
CA LEU A 212 -3.30 17.02 5.39
C LEU A 212 -1.82 16.63 5.67
N PRO A 213 -0.83 17.16 4.91
CA PRO A 213 0.55 16.69 4.97
C PRO A 213 1.23 16.94 6.33
N PHE A 214 0.74 17.89 7.11
CA PHE A 214 1.29 18.26 8.41
C PHE A 214 0.61 17.55 9.59
N MET A 215 -0.40 16.73 9.33
CA MET A 215 -1.09 15.95 10.35
C MET A 215 -0.68 14.49 10.23
N ARG A 216 -0.49 13.84 11.38
CA ARG A 216 -0.24 12.40 11.49
C ARG A 216 -1.19 11.79 12.50
N ARG A 217 -1.74 10.63 12.18
CA ARG A 217 -2.50 9.83 13.15
C ARG A 217 -1.56 8.83 13.80
N VAL A 218 -1.72 8.66 15.10
CA VAL A 218 -0.96 7.69 15.90
C VAL A 218 -1.92 6.58 16.31
N VAL A 219 -1.50 5.34 16.12
CA VAL A 219 -2.17 4.16 16.69
C VAL A 219 -1.16 3.46 17.59
N ALA A 220 -1.40 3.50 18.89
CA ALA A 220 -0.55 2.88 19.90
C ALA A 220 -1.17 1.57 20.39
N ASP A 221 -0.36 0.51 20.47
CA ASP A 221 -0.72 -0.77 21.05
C ASP A 221 -0.35 -0.80 22.54
N LEU A 222 -1.37 -0.87 23.40
CA LEU A 222 -1.21 -0.88 24.86
C LEU A 222 -1.63 -2.22 25.48
N GLY A 223 -1.51 -3.32 24.73
CA GLY A 223 -1.82 -4.66 25.23
C GLY A 223 -3.24 -5.13 24.86
N ASP A 224 -4.24 -4.80 25.66
CA ASP A 224 -5.64 -5.20 25.45
C ASP A 224 -6.45 -4.21 24.60
N ARG A 225 -5.93 -2.98 24.45
CA ARG A 225 -6.55 -1.88 23.70
C ARG A 225 -5.58 -1.16 22.76
N TYR A 226 -6.15 -0.44 21.82
CA TYR A 226 -5.47 0.58 21.02
C TYR A 226 -5.86 1.97 21.48
N GLU A 227 -4.90 2.90 21.48
CA GLU A 227 -5.18 4.32 21.69
C GLU A 227 -4.85 5.11 20.43
N ARG A 228 -5.77 6.00 20.05
CA ARG A 228 -5.61 6.91 18.91
C ARG A 228 -5.36 8.33 19.36
N SER A 229 -4.31 8.92 18.81
CA SER A 229 -3.98 10.34 18.97
C SER A 229 -3.55 10.95 17.65
N THR A 230 -3.36 12.27 17.63
CA THR A 230 -2.89 13.00 16.46
C THR A 230 -1.62 13.75 16.81
N VAL A 231 -0.65 13.74 15.90
CA VAL A 231 0.46 14.69 15.89
C VAL A 231 0.20 15.76 14.84
N LEU A 232 0.22 17.01 15.27
CA LEU A 232 0.26 18.17 14.38
C LEU A 232 1.71 18.64 14.28
N LEU A 233 2.24 18.79 13.06
CA LEU A 233 3.59 19.27 12.80
C LEU A 233 3.63 20.77 12.46
N PHE A 234 2.51 21.32 12.00
CA PHE A 234 2.35 22.72 11.62
C PHE A 234 0.86 23.10 11.69
N PRO A 235 0.47 24.33 12.08
CA PRO A 235 1.32 25.46 12.47
C PRO A 235 1.81 25.41 13.91
N ARG A 236 1.15 24.65 14.79
CA ARG A 236 1.51 24.50 16.20
C ARG A 236 1.89 23.04 16.46
N PRO A 237 3.19 22.72 16.53
CA PRO A 237 3.63 21.37 16.83
C PRO A 237 3.07 20.89 18.17
N GLY A 238 2.40 19.75 18.18
CA GLY A 238 1.88 19.13 19.41
C GLY A 238 1.27 17.76 19.17
N VAL A 239 1.04 17.04 20.26
CA VAL A 239 0.32 15.77 20.28
C VAL A 239 -1.01 16.01 20.98
N THR A 240 -2.12 15.58 20.38
CA THR A 240 -3.41 15.60 21.07
C THR A 240 -3.46 14.50 22.12
N PRO A 241 -4.20 14.67 23.23
CA PRO A 241 -4.52 13.55 24.12
C PRO A 241 -5.15 12.38 23.34
N ALA A 242 -5.12 11.19 23.94
CA ALA A 242 -5.84 10.04 23.39
C ALA A 242 -7.32 10.42 23.22
N MET A 243 -7.77 10.43 21.97
CA MET A 243 -9.14 10.84 21.63
C MET A 243 -10.09 9.65 21.58
N GLU A 244 -9.56 8.45 21.35
CA GLU A 244 -10.35 7.23 21.21
C GLU A 244 -9.56 6.02 21.70
N VAL A 245 -10.25 5.18 22.47
CA VAL A 245 -9.74 3.92 23.01
C VAL A 245 -10.55 2.80 22.37
N VAL A 246 -9.85 1.84 21.76
CA VAL A 246 -10.48 0.71 21.06
C VAL A 246 -10.04 -0.59 21.72
N ASP A 247 -10.98 -1.29 22.36
CA ASP A 247 -10.71 -2.62 22.88
C ASP A 247 -10.48 -3.62 21.75
N LYS A 248 -9.43 -4.44 21.87
CA LYS A 248 -9.10 -5.39 20.79
C LYS A 248 -10.09 -6.53 20.68
N GLY A 249 -10.77 -6.91 21.76
CA GLY A 249 -11.74 -8.02 21.80
C GLY A 249 -11.16 -9.42 21.52
N ARG A 250 -9.85 -9.55 21.26
CA ARG A 250 -9.20 -10.81 20.86
C ARG A 250 -9.30 -11.93 21.91
N ALA A 251 -9.40 -11.57 23.18
CA ALA A 251 -9.43 -12.53 24.28
C ALA A 251 -10.77 -13.29 24.41
N LEU A 252 -11.82 -12.87 23.70
CA LEU A 252 -13.12 -13.55 23.72
C LEU A 252 -13.02 -14.94 23.08
N PRO A 253 -13.66 -16.00 23.64
CA PRO A 253 -13.63 -17.35 23.10
C PRO A 253 -14.06 -17.44 21.62
N GLU A 254 -15.10 -16.68 21.26
CA GLU A 254 -15.61 -16.58 19.89
C GLU A 254 -14.55 -15.96 18.96
N ALA A 255 -13.86 -14.92 19.43
CA ALA A 255 -12.79 -14.25 18.70
C ALA A 255 -11.59 -15.16 18.46
N LEU A 256 -11.19 -15.96 19.45
CA LEU A 256 -10.13 -16.97 19.32
C LEU A 256 -10.52 -18.04 18.29
N THR A 257 -11.78 -18.49 18.30
CA THR A 257 -12.30 -19.46 17.33
C THR A 257 -12.29 -18.88 15.92
N ALA A 258 -12.80 -17.67 15.74
CA ALA A 258 -12.81 -16.99 14.45
C ALA A 258 -11.38 -16.76 13.92
N ALA A 259 -10.44 -16.36 14.76
CA ALA A 259 -9.03 -16.16 14.41
C ALA A 259 -8.36 -17.44 13.88
N GLN A 260 -8.81 -18.61 14.32
CA GLN A 260 -8.31 -19.90 13.87
C GLN A 260 -8.98 -20.41 12.59
N SER A 261 -10.08 -19.81 12.13
CA SER A 261 -10.72 -20.19 10.86
C SER A 261 -9.81 -19.89 9.66
N PRO A 262 -10.03 -20.53 8.48
CA PRO A 262 -9.25 -20.25 7.28
C PRO A 262 -9.22 -18.76 6.91
N ASP A 263 -10.39 -18.11 6.93
CA ASP A 263 -10.53 -16.69 6.60
C ASP A 263 -9.94 -15.79 7.68
N GLY A 264 -10.13 -16.12 8.97
CA GLY A 264 -9.54 -15.40 10.08
C GLY A 264 -8.01 -15.42 10.03
N ARG A 265 -7.40 -16.59 9.78
CA ARG A 265 -5.95 -16.71 9.61
C ARG A 265 -5.47 -15.93 8.38
N ALA A 266 -6.19 -16.01 7.27
CA ALA A 266 -5.82 -15.29 6.05
C ALA A 266 -5.86 -13.77 6.24
N PHE A 267 -6.91 -13.26 6.89
CA PHE A 267 -7.02 -11.85 7.23
C PHE A 267 -5.95 -11.40 8.22
N LEU A 268 -5.69 -12.17 9.28
CA LEU A 268 -4.69 -11.85 10.30
C LEU A 268 -3.24 -11.90 9.79
N ARG A 269 -2.97 -12.57 8.66
CA ARG A 269 -1.67 -12.44 7.97
C ARG A 269 -1.46 -11.06 7.36
N TRP A 270 -2.54 -10.35 7.03
CA TRP A 270 -2.51 -9.00 6.46
C TRP A 270 -2.68 -7.90 7.53
N ALA A 271 -3.48 -8.18 8.55
CA ALA A 271 -3.80 -7.21 9.58
C ALA A 271 -2.57 -6.84 10.42
N ARG A 272 -2.38 -5.53 10.65
CA ARG A 272 -1.33 -4.96 11.50
C ARG A 272 -1.87 -4.60 12.88
N PHE A 273 -3.09 -4.06 12.95
CA PHE A 273 -3.76 -3.68 14.20
C PHE A 273 -5.16 -4.31 14.28
N PRO A 274 -5.26 -5.64 14.48
CA PRO A 274 -6.53 -6.35 14.42
C PRO A 274 -7.44 -6.04 15.60
N VAL A 275 -8.71 -5.76 15.30
CA VAL A 275 -9.80 -5.55 16.28
C VAL A 275 -10.88 -6.58 16.04
N PHE A 276 -11.43 -7.15 17.12
CA PHE A 276 -12.46 -8.20 17.09
C PHE A 276 -13.75 -7.65 17.70
N ARG A 277 -14.81 -7.59 16.91
CA ARG A 277 -16.17 -7.24 17.36
C ARG A 277 -17.02 -8.52 17.33
N VAL A 278 -17.67 -8.85 18.45
CA VAL A 278 -18.47 -10.08 18.60
C VAL A 278 -19.94 -9.70 18.77
N GLU A 279 -20.76 -10.12 17.82
CA GLU A 279 -22.22 -9.97 17.87
C GLU A 279 -22.88 -11.32 18.14
N ARG A 280 -23.57 -11.45 19.27
CA ARG A 280 -24.17 -12.71 19.73
C ARG A 280 -25.62 -12.82 19.28
N HIS A 281 -25.95 -13.92 18.60
CA HIS A 281 -27.29 -14.23 18.10
C HIS A 281 -27.70 -15.66 18.51
N GLY A 282 -28.22 -15.80 19.74
CA GLY A 282 -28.66 -17.09 20.28
C GLY A 282 -27.50 -18.09 20.39
N PRO A 283 -27.54 -19.28 19.74
CA PRO A 283 -26.46 -20.26 19.79
C PRO A 283 -25.25 -19.92 18.90
N LEU A 284 -25.35 -18.86 18.09
CA LEU A 284 -24.31 -18.43 17.15
C LEU A 284 -23.78 -17.06 17.54
N ALA A 285 -22.54 -16.77 17.16
CA ALA A 285 -21.97 -15.44 17.18
C ALA A 285 -21.38 -15.10 15.81
N VAL A 286 -21.51 -13.85 15.40
CA VAL A 286 -20.79 -13.28 14.26
C VAL A 286 -19.61 -12.51 14.81
N VAL A 287 -18.41 -12.93 14.44
CA VAL A 287 -17.17 -12.24 14.79
C VAL A 287 -16.69 -11.48 13.58
N THR A 288 -16.63 -10.16 13.69
CA THR A 288 -16.02 -9.28 12.69
C THR A 288 -14.60 -8.94 13.12
N ILE A 289 -13.62 -9.35 12.32
CA ILE A 289 -12.21 -9.01 12.48
C ILE A 289 -11.92 -7.84 11.53
N GLY A 290 -11.58 -6.68 12.07
CA GLY A 290 -11.19 -5.48 11.33
C GLY A 290 -9.73 -5.09 11.59
N ASP A 291 -9.24 -4.05 10.90
CA ASP A 291 -7.92 -3.47 11.12
C ASP A 291 -7.99 -1.97 11.41
N GLU A 292 -7.37 -1.55 12.51
CA GLU A 292 -7.46 -0.17 13.03
C GLU A 292 -6.77 0.87 12.15
N ARG A 293 -5.98 0.46 11.14
CA ARG A 293 -5.50 1.39 10.09
C ARG A 293 -6.68 1.97 9.29
N TYR A 294 -7.76 1.21 9.15
CA TYR A 294 -8.90 1.50 8.29
C TYR A 294 -10.21 1.30 9.06
N PRO A 295 -10.48 2.11 10.10
CA PRO A 295 -11.69 1.96 10.89
C PRO A 295 -12.94 2.12 10.01
N ASP A 296 -13.92 1.26 10.26
CA ASP A 296 -15.24 1.26 9.59
C ASP A 296 -15.18 1.15 8.05
N GLN A 297 -14.12 0.52 7.53
CA GLN A 297 -13.99 0.18 6.12
C GLN A 297 -14.31 -1.30 5.88
N ASP A 298 -15.42 -1.57 5.17
CA ASP A 298 -15.87 -2.94 4.90
C ASP A 298 -14.80 -3.81 4.24
N TRP A 299 -14.03 -3.22 3.31
CA TRP A 299 -12.97 -3.93 2.58
C TRP A 299 -11.79 -4.36 3.48
N ALA A 300 -11.65 -3.73 4.66
CA ALA A 300 -10.61 -3.99 5.64
C ALA A 300 -11.16 -4.81 6.83
N SER A 301 -12.15 -5.68 6.57
CA SER A 301 -12.74 -6.55 7.58
C SER A 301 -13.13 -7.91 7.02
N VAL A 302 -13.32 -8.89 7.92
CA VAL A 302 -13.92 -10.19 7.62
C VAL A 302 -14.88 -10.61 8.73
N SER A 303 -16.07 -11.09 8.36
CA SER A 303 -17.06 -11.59 9.32
C SER A 303 -17.17 -13.11 9.25
N ILE A 304 -17.01 -13.76 10.41
CA ILE A 304 -16.97 -15.21 10.56
C ILE A 304 -18.04 -15.62 11.54
N ARG A 305 -18.87 -16.59 11.14
CA ARG A 305 -19.87 -17.19 12.04
C ARG A 305 -19.22 -18.29 12.87
N VAL A 306 -19.40 -18.23 14.18
CA VAL A 306 -18.89 -19.24 15.13
C VAL A 306 -20.02 -19.70 16.04
N ALA A 307 -19.97 -20.96 16.47
CA ALA A 307 -20.86 -21.43 17.53
C ALA A 307 -20.46 -20.80 18.86
N GLN A 308 -21.44 -20.42 19.68
CA GLN A 308 -21.14 -19.98 21.04
C GLN A 308 -20.71 -21.19 21.88
N PRO A 309 -19.68 -21.03 22.73
CA PRO A 309 -19.38 -22.06 23.70
C PRO A 309 -20.61 -22.29 24.59
N VAL A 310 -21.06 -23.54 24.68
CA VAL A 310 -22.18 -23.91 25.55
C VAL A 310 -21.75 -23.61 26.98
N SER A 311 -22.35 -22.58 27.59
CA SER A 311 -22.26 -22.37 29.03
C SER A 311 -22.92 -23.56 29.71
N LEU A 312 -22.15 -24.57 30.08
CA LEU A 312 -22.59 -25.63 30.99
C LEU A 312 -22.88 -24.96 32.33
N HIS A 313 -24.13 -24.51 32.52
CA HIS A 313 -24.67 -24.25 33.84
C HIS A 313 -24.70 -25.59 34.56
N LEU A 314 -23.63 -25.92 35.27
CA LEU A 314 -23.68 -26.98 36.27
C LEU A 314 -24.68 -26.50 37.33
N PRO A 315 -25.80 -27.21 37.55
CA PRO A 315 -26.70 -26.84 38.62
C PRO A 315 -25.93 -26.90 39.94
N THR A 316 -25.89 -25.79 40.65
CA THR A 316 -25.43 -25.73 42.03
C THR A 316 -26.17 -26.82 42.80
N ARG A 317 -25.44 -27.78 43.35
CA ARG A 317 -25.99 -28.76 44.29
C ARG A 317 -26.70 -27.97 45.39
N ALA A 318 -28.02 -28.09 45.45
CA ALA A 318 -28.78 -27.67 46.60
C ALA A 318 -28.29 -28.51 47.79
N GLU A 319 -27.63 -27.87 48.74
CA GLU A 319 -27.49 -28.40 50.09
C GLU A 319 -28.90 -28.51 50.67
N HIS A 320 -29.38 -29.74 50.81
CA HIS A 320 -30.58 -30.01 51.60
C HIS A 320 -30.20 -30.02 53.09
N PRO A 321 -31.08 -29.48 53.95
CA PRO A 321 -30.81 -29.20 55.37
C PRO A 321 -30.62 -30.44 56.24
#